data_AF-B3H5W7-F1
#
_entry.id   AF-B3H5W7-F1
#
_cell.length_a   1.000
_cell.length_b   1.000
_cell.length_c   1.000
_cell.angle_alpha   90.00
_cell.angle_beta   90.00
_cell.angle_gamma   90.00
#
_symmetry.space_group_name_H-M   'P 1'
#
loop_
_entity.id
_entity.type
_entity.pdbx_description
1 polymer ?
#
loop_
_entity_poly.entity_id
_entity_poly.type
_entity_poly.pdbx_seq_one_letter_code
_entity_poly.pdbx_strand_id
1 'polypeptide(L)'
;MPFGQDLVMKSVFMKPELERLILCLGVSRERSCISEEALRAAFSATEEGFLTLVRRTCGLKPLIAAVGSCCLVGVIWKGTLLIANVGDSRAVLGSMGSNNNRSNKIVAEQLTSDHNAALEEVRQELRSLHPDDSHIVVLKHGVWRIKGIIQVSRSIGDAYLKRPEFSLDPSFPRFHLAEELQRPVLSAEPCVYTRVLQTSDKFVIFASDGLWEQMTNQQAVEIVNKHPRPGIARRLVRRAITIAAKKREMNYDDLKKVERGVRRFFHDDITVVVIFIDNELLMVEKATVPELSIKGFSHTVGPSKFSIFLS
;
A
#
# COMPACT_ATOMS: atom_id res chain seq x y z
N MET A 1 14.67 -30.62 -11.13
CA MET A 1 14.85 -29.19 -11.45
C MET A 1 14.51 -28.38 -10.22
N PRO A 2 15.45 -27.62 -9.61
CA PRO A 2 15.08 -26.72 -8.52
C PRO A 2 15.55 -25.29 -8.80
N PHE A 3 14.60 -24.40 -9.10
CA PHE A 3 14.77 -22.95 -9.04
C PHE A 3 14.44 -22.49 -7.62
N GLY A 4 15.41 -21.87 -6.94
CA GLY A 4 15.25 -21.24 -5.62
C GLY A 4 14.30 -20.03 -5.69
N GLN A 5 13.42 -19.92 -4.70
CA GLN A 5 12.25 -19.05 -4.67
C GLN A 5 12.45 -17.92 -3.66
N ASP A 6 12.44 -16.66 -4.11
CA ASP A 6 12.42 -15.48 -3.23
C ASP A 6 11.03 -14.85 -3.17
N LEU A 7 10.09 -15.47 -2.43
CA LEU A 7 8.80 -14.83 -2.15
C LEU A 7 8.98 -13.79 -1.02
N VAL A 8 9.36 -12.55 -1.36
CA VAL A 8 9.29 -11.43 -0.40
C VAL A 8 7.89 -10.85 -0.42
N MET A 9 7.02 -11.39 0.44
CA MET A 9 5.64 -10.94 0.56
C MET A 9 5.52 -9.85 1.62
N LYS A 10 5.14 -8.64 1.23
CA LYS A 10 4.89 -7.55 2.17
C LYS A 10 3.60 -6.84 1.80
N SER A 11 2.63 -6.89 2.71
CA SER A 11 1.45 -6.04 2.67
C SER A 11 1.56 -4.96 3.73
N VAL A 12 1.05 -3.78 3.39
CA VAL A 12 1.17 -2.57 4.18
C VAL A 12 0.01 -2.40 5.18
N PHE A 13 -1.13 -3.09 5.03
CA PHE A 13 -2.23 -3.00 6.01
C PHE A 13 -3.19 -4.22 6.03
N MET A 14 -3.87 -4.40 7.18
CA MET A 14 -4.73 -5.52 7.65
C MET A 14 -3.99 -6.70 8.29
N LYS A 15 -4.37 -7.08 9.53
CA LYS A 15 -3.69 -8.13 10.33
C LYS A 15 -4.36 -9.52 10.26
N PRO A 16 -5.70 -9.65 10.24
CA PRO A 16 -6.35 -10.96 10.11
C PRO A 16 -6.57 -11.39 8.65
N GLU A 17 -7.01 -10.49 7.76
CA GLU A 17 -7.33 -10.86 6.37
C GLU A 17 -6.09 -11.06 5.49
N LEU A 18 -4.94 -10.50 5.90
CA LEU A 18 -3.64 -10.76 5.26
C LEU A 18 -3.28 -12.23 5.22
N GLU A 19 -3.67 -12.99 6.26
CA GLU A 19 -3.34 -14.41 6.37
C GLU A 19 -3.97 -15.20 5.22
N ARG A 20 -5.17 -14.80 4.75
CA ARG A 20 -5.79 -15.38 3.56
C ARG A 20 -5.06 -15.00 2.28
N LEU A 21 -4.66 -13.73 2.14
CA LEU A 21 -3.90 -13.28 0.97
C LEU A 21 -2.56 -14.03 0.87
N ILE A 22 -1.87 -14.17 2.00
CA ILE A 22 -0.62 -14.93 2.15
C ILE A 22 -0.86 -16.42 1.84
N LEU A 23 -1.92 -17.01 2.38
CA LEU A 23 -2.27 -18.41 2.14
C LEU A 23 -2.55 -18.69 0.66
N CYS A 24 -3.38 -17.87 0.00
CA CYS A 24 -3.71 -18.01 -1.42
C CYS A 24 -2.47 -17.94 -2.31
N LEU A 25 -1.54 -17.04 -1.99
CA LEU A 25 -0.29 -16.90 -2.75
C LEU A 25 0.74 -17.97 -2.37
N GLY A 26 0.70 -18.50 -1.14
CA GLY A 26 1.43 -19.69 -0.73
C GLY A 26 1.00 -20.94 -1.52
N VAL A 27 -0.31 -21.16 -1.68
CA VAL A 27 -0.85 -22.26 -2.51
C VAL A 27 -0.42 -22.09 -3.98
N SER A 28 -0.36 -20.86 -4.48
CA SER A 28 0.09 -20.56 -5.85
C SER A 28 1.59 -20.85 -6.03
N ARG A 29 2.40 -20.61 -4.98
CA ARG A 29 3.83 -20.98 -4.92
C ARG A 29 4.04 -22.49 -5.01
N GLU A 30 3.25 -23.28 -4.28
CA GLU A 30 3.31 -24.75 -4.32
C GLU A 30 3.02 -25.30 -5.73
N ARG A 31 2.17 -24.61 -6.49
CA ARG A 31 1.85 -24.94 -7.89
C ARG A 31 2.85 -24.40 -8.91
N SER A 32 3.93 -23.75 -8.47
CA SER A 32 4.96 -23.12 -9.32
C SER A 32 4.45 -22.05 -10.30
N CYS A 33 3.28 -21.46 -10.04
CA CYS A 33 2.65 -20.45 -10.88
C CYS A 33 2.28 -19.21 -10.06
N ILE A 34 3.10 -18.15 -10.14
CA ILE A 34 2.70 -16.82 -9.67
C ILE A 34 2.37 -16.00 -10.92
N SER A 35 1.10 -15.64 -11.08
CA SER A 35 0.59 -14.87 -12.22
C SER A 35 -0.26 -13.69 -11.75
N GLU A 36 -0.60 -12.80 -12.68
CA GLU A 36 -1.50 -11.68 -12.39
C GLU A 36 -2.88 -12.17 -11.95
N GLU A 37 -3.39 -13.25 -12.55
CA GLU A 37 -4.66 -13.87 -12.20
C GLU A 37 -4.63 -14.43 -10.78
N ALA A 38 -3.51 -15.03 -10.36
CA ALA A 38 -3.36 -15.51 -8.99
C ALA A 38 -3.42 -14.37 -7.98
N LEU A 39 -2.80 -13.22 -8.28
CA LEU A 39 -2.89 -12.01 -7.45
C LEU A 39 -4.33 -11.48 -7.41
N ARG A 40 -5.01 -11.34 -8.56
CA ARG A 40 -6.41 -10.90 -8.61
C ARG A 40 -7.33 -11.82 -7.82
N ALA A 41 -7.17 -13.14 -7.98
CA ALA A 41 -7.94 -14.14 -7.25
C ALA A 41 -7.69 -14.05 -5.74
N ALA A 42 -6.44 -13.82 -5.31
CA ALA A 42 -6.12 -13.67 -3.89
C ALA A 42 -6.77 -12.40 -3.29
N PHE A 43 -6.78 -11.28 -4.01
CA PHE A 43 -7.48 -10.06 -3.58
C PHE A 43 -9.00 -10.26 -3.53
N SER A 44 -9.59 -10.88 -4.57
CA SER A 44 -11.02 -11.21 -4.61
C SER A 44 -11.44 -12.12 -3.46
N ALA A 45 -10.68 -13.19 -3.19
CA ALA A 45 -10.95 -14.10 -2.08
C ALA A 45 -10.81 -13.42 -0.70
N THR A 46 -9.90 -12.45 -0.59
CA THR A 46 -9.72 -11.65 0.63
C THR A 46 -10.92 -10.73 0.86
N GLU A 47 -11.37 -10.02 -0.19
CA GLU A 47 -12.55 -9.16 -0.14
C GLU A 47 -13.82 -9.94 0.20
N GLU A 48 -14.11 -11.04 -0.52
CA GLU A 48 -15.31 -11.84 -0.24
C GLU A 48 -15.28 -12.48 1.15
N GLY A 49 -14.08 -12.86 1.63
CA GLY A 49 -13.87 -13.31 2.99
C GLY A 49 -14.23 -12.23 4.02
N PHE A 50 -13.81 -10.99 3.78
CA PHE A 50 -14.13 -9.85 4.64
C PHE A 50 -15.62 -9.50 4.60
N LEU A 51 -16.23 -9.42 3.42
CA LEU A 51 -17.67 -9.14 3.28
C LEU A 51 -18.55 -10.20 3.95
N THR A 52 -18.11 -11.47 3.92
CA THR A 52 -18.77 -12.55 4.67
C THR A 52 -18.69 -12.32 6.18
N LEU A 53 -17.55 -11.84 6.69
CA LEU A 53 -17.39 -11.47 8.10
C LEU A 53 -18.29 -10.29 8.49
N VAL A 54 -18.34 -9.25 7.65
CA VAL A 54 -19.23 -8.08 7.83
C VAL A 54 -20.68 -8.55 7.93
N ARG A 55 -21.16 -9.35 6.97
CA ARG A 55 -22.55 -9.86 6.96
C ARG A 55 -22.92 -10.63 8.24
N ARG A 56 -21.97 -11.37 8.82
CA ARG A 56 -22.19 -12.12 10.07
C ARG A 56 -22.16 -11.25 11.33
N THR A 57 -21.52 -10.08 11.27
CA THR A 57 -21.17 -9.30 12.47
C THR A 57 -21.86 -7.93 12.51
N CYS A 58 -22.30 -7.39 11.38
CA CYS A 58 -22.82 -6.02 11.28
C CYS A 58 -24.05 -5.76 12.15
N GLY A 59 -24.90 -6.78 12.40
CA GLY A 59 -26.04 -6.66 13.31
C GLY A 59 -25.65 -6.42 14.78
N LEU A 60 -24.44 -6.83 15.20
CA LEU A 60 -23.91 -6.63 16.55
C LEU A 60 -22.91 -5.46 16.61
N LYS A 61 -22.13 -5.26 15.54
CA LYS A 61 -21.11 -4.22 15.43
C LYS A 61 -21.22 -3.55 14.06
N PRO A 62 -22.16 -2.60 13.87
CA PRO A 62 -22.40 -1.97 12.57
C PRO A 62 -21.14 -1.38 11.94
N LEU A 63 -20.30 -0.74 12.76
CA LEU A 63 -19.05 -0.09 12.33
C LEU A 63 -18.04 -1.01 11.64
N ILE A 64 -18.19 -2.35 11.71
CA ILE A 64 -17.36 -3.27 10.91
C ILE A 64 -17.52 -3.02 9.40
N ALA A 65 -18.70 -2.57 8.95
CA ALA A 65 -18.96 -2.24 7.55
C ALA A 65 -18.13 -1.04 7.05
N ALA A 66 -17.70 -0.15 7.95
CA ALA A 66 -16.85 1.01 7.64
C ALA A 66 -15.36 0.74 7.84
N VAL A 67 -14.97 -0.49 8.18
CA VAL A 67 -13.55 -0.88 8.23
C VAL A 67 -13.09 -1.18 6.82
N GLY A 68 -12.04 -0.51 6.38
CA GLY A 68 -11.41 -0.72 5.09
C GLY A 68 -9.93 -0.38 5.11
N SER A 69 -9.25 -0.75 4.05
CA SER A 69 -7.80 -0.63 3.94
C SER A 69 -7.32 -0.55 2.50
N CYS A 70 -6.34 0.31 2.25
CA CYS A 70 -5.46 0.18 1.09
C CYS A 70 -4.61 -1.10 1.24
N CYS A 71 -4.25 -1.74 0.13
CA CYS A 71 -3.41 -2.91 0.11
C CYS A 71 -2.46 -2.85 -1.08
N LEU A 72 -1.17 -2.88 -0.78
CA LEU A 72 -0.09 -2.89 -1.77
C LEU A 72 0.78 -4.11 -1.50
N VAL A 73 0.89 -4.98 -2.52
CA VAL A 73 1.64 -6.23 -2.46
C VAL A 73 2.66 -6.27 -3.56
N GLY A 74 3.90 -6.63 -3.22
CA GLY A 74 4.95 -6.99 -4.18
C GLY A 74 5.31 -8.47 -4.06
N VAL A 75 5.58 -9.11 -5.19
CA VAL A 75 6.09 -10.48 -5.30
C VAL A 75 7.22 -10.50 -6.31
N ILE A 76 8.39 -11.02 -5.91
CA ILE A 76 9.48 -11.31 -6.85
C ILE A 76 9.45 -12.81 -7.11
N TRP A 77 9.43 -13.20 -8.38
CA TRP A 77 9.38 -14.60 -8.78
C TRP A 77 10.16 -14.79 -10.07
N LYS A 78 11.21 -15.63 -10.03
CA LYS A 78 12.05 -15.95 -11.20
C LYS A 78 12.53 -14.69 -11.94
N GLY A 79 13.04 -13.71 -11.20
CA GLY A 79 13.54 -12.44 -11.76
C GLY A 79 12.45 -11.47 -12.24
N THR A 80 11.17 -11.81 -12.07
CA THR A 80 10.03 -10.95 -12.41
C THR A 80 9.41 -10.37 -11.15
N LEU A 81 9.22 -9.06 -11.12
CA LEU A 81 8.49 -8.35 -10.08
C LEU A 81 7.03 -8.18 -10.51
N LEU A 82 6.12 -8.71 -9.70
CA LEU A 82 4.68 -8.48 -9.79
C LEU A 82 4.24 -7.60 -8.62
N ILE A 83 3.42 -6.59 -8.90
CA ILE A 83 2.89 -5.68 -7.89
C ILE A 83 1.38 -5.59 -8.06
N ALA A 84 0.62 -5.75 -6.98
CA ALA A 84 -0.82 -5.53 -6.95
C ALA A 84 -1.14 -4.38 -5.99
N ASN A 85 -1.85 -3.36 -6.49
CA ASN A 85 -2.22 -2.18 -5.72
C ASN A 85 -3.74 -1.96 -5.67
N VAL A 86 -4.26 -1.75 -4.47
CA VAL A 86 -5.62 -1.29 -4.16
C VAL A 86 -5.49 -0.10 -3.22
N GLY A 87 -5.87 1.09 -3.69
CA GLY A 87 -5.72 2.34 -2.94
C GLY A 87 -4.52 3.18 -3.41
N ASP A 88 -4.02 4.04 -2.54
CA ASP A 88 -3.05 5.10 -2.82
C ASP A 88 -1.69 4.93 -2.11
N SER A 89 -1.47 3.73 -1.57
CA SER A 89 -0.11 3.27 -1.34
C SER A 89 0.62 3.13 -2.67
N ARG A 90 1.95 3.32 -2.67
CA ARG A 90 2.73 3.39 -3.91
C ARG A 90 4.02 2.60 -3.82
N ALA A 91 4.37 1.94 -4.93
CA ALA A 91 5.67 1.32 -5.16
C ALA A 91 6.53 2.17 -6.11
N VAL A 92 7.77 2.42 -5.72
CA VAL A 92 8.75 3.22 -6.48
C VAL A 92 10.06 2.46 -6.60
N LEU A 93 10.50 2.24 -7.83
CA LEU A 93 11.79 1.64 -8.17
C LEU A 93 12.90 2.69 -8.19
N GLY A 94 14.02 2.38 -7.56
CA GLY A 94 15.29 3.06 -7.78
C GLY A 94 16.13 2.28 -8.78
N SER A 95 16.34 2.85 -9.96
CA SER A 95 17.16 2.25 -11.02
C SER A 95 18.34 3.17 -11.37
N MET A 96 19.49 2.60 -11.70
CA MET A 96 20.66 3.38 -12.11
C MET A 96 20.47 3.85 -13.55
N GLY A 97 20.53 5.17 -13.78
CA GLY A 97 20.30 5.75 -15.10
C GLY A 97 21.31 5.26 -16.14
N SER A 98 20.81 4.67 -17.22
CA SER A 98 21.61 4.29 -18.39
C SER A 98 21.71 5.50 -19.34
N ASN A 99 22.63 6.42 -19.07
CA ASN A 99 22.97 7.45 -20.06
C ASN A 99 24.48 7.49 -20.20
N ASN A 100 24.94 7.40 -21.46
CA ASN A 100 26.34 7.41 -21.93
C ASN A 100 27.15 8.67 -21.55
N ASN A 101 26.64 9.54 -20.68
CA ASN A 101 27.32 10.71 -20.14
C ASN A 101 27.31 10.68 -18.60
N ARG A 102 28.36 10.08 -18.02
CA ARG A 102 29.02 10.40 -16.72
C ARG A 102 28.19 10.65 -15.45
N SER A 103 26.88 10.40 -15.39
CA SER A 103 26.13 10.49 -14.13
C SER A 103 25.62 9.13 -13.69
N ASN A 104 26.31 8.55 -12.70
CA ASN A 104 25.90 7.35 -11.96
C ASN A 104 24.71 7.70 -11.03
N LYS A 105 23.65 8.26 -11.62
CA LYS A 105 22.52 8.87 -10.90
C LYS A 105 21.39 7.85 -10.76
N ILE A 106 20.88 7.72 -9.54
CA ILE A 106 19.66 6.97 -9.26
C ILE A 106 18.43 7.73 -9.78
N VAL A 107 17.58 7.05 -10.53
CA VAL A 107 16.32 7.58 -11.07
C VAL A 107 15.16 6.85 -10.40
N ALA A 108 14.15 7.62 -9.98
CA ALA A 108 12.89 7.07 -9.50
C ALA A 108 11.95 6.74 -10.66
N GLU A 109 11.41 5.54 -10.65
CA GLU A 109 10.32 5.10 -11.53
C GLU A 109 9.14 4.65 -10.66
N GLN A 110 7.97 5.26 -10.85
CA GLN A 110 6.76 4.85 -10.13
C GLN A 110 6.15 3.63 -10.84
N LEU A 111 5.98 2.53 -10.12
CA LEU A 111 5.52 1.26 -10.69
C LEU A 111 4.00 1.07 -10.57
N THR A 112 3.33 1.84 -9.71
CA THR A 112 1.90 1.71 -9.43
C THR A 112 1.18 3.05 -9.61
N SER A 113 -0.02 3.03 -10.18
CA SER A 113 -0.93 4.19 -10.14
C SER A 113 -1.59 4.31 -8.77
N ASP A 114 -1.79 5.54 -8.31
CA ASP A 114 -2.49 5.80 -7.04
C ASP A 114 -4.00 5.90 -7.31
N HIS A 115 -4.81 5.20 -6.52
CA HIS A 115 -6.26 5.24 -6.65
C HIS A 115 -6.86 6.31 -5.71
N ASN A 116 -6.57 7.59 -5.97
CA ASN A 116 -6.98 8.72 -5.12
C ASN A 116 -7.68 9.83 -5.92
N ALA A 117 -8.81 10.32 -5.42
CA ALA A 117 -9.61 11.38 -6.01
C ALA A 117 -8.91 12.74 -6.12
N ALA A 118 -7.73 12.93 -5.49
CA ALA A 118 -6.87 14.07 -5.75
C ALA A 118 -6.40 14.12 -7.22
N LEU A 119 -6.27 12.96 -7.88
CA LEU A 119 -5.87 12.86 -9.28
C LEU A 119 -7.07 13.10 -10.21
N GLU A 120 -6.90 13.91 -11.25
CA GLU A 120 -7.99 14.21 -12.20
C GLU A 120 -8.43 12.96 -12.98
N GLU A 121 -7.50 12.09 -13.37
CA GLU A 121 -7.81 10.85 -14.08
C GLU A 121 -8.76 9.94 -13.28
N VAL A 122 -8.53 9.80 -11.97
CA VAL A 122 -9.42 9.04 -11.07
C VAL A 122 -10.80 9.71 -10.96
N ARG A 123 -10.84 11.05 -10.94
CA ARG A 123 -12.12 11.79 -10.94
C ARG A 123 -12.89 11.62 -12.24
N GLN A 124 -12.20 11.58 -13.37
CA GLN A 124 -12.82 11.32 -14.68
C GLN A 124 -13.34 9.89 -14.77
N GLU A 125 -12.57 8.89 -14.32
CA GLU A 125 -13.02 7.49 -14.23
C GLU A 125 -14.29 7.38 -13.36
N LEU A 126 -14.28 7.97 -12.17
CA LEU A 126 -15.43 7.94 -11.26
C LEU A 126 -16.70 8.56 -11.88
N ARG A 127 -16.57 9.72 -12.54
CA ARG A 127 -17.69 10.36 -13.26
C ARG A 127 -18.18 9.51 -14.43
N SER A 128 -17.27 8.87 -15.16
CA SER A 128 -17.63 8.00 -16.29
C SER A 128 -18.38 6.75 -15.85
N LEU A 129 -18.05 6.19 -14.68
CA LEU A 129 -18.71 5.00 -14.12
C LEU A 129 -20.06 5.33 -13.45
N HIS A 130 -20.26 6.60 -13.08
CA HIS A 130 -21.45 7.10 -12.38
C HIS A 130 -22.01 8.36 -13.08
N PRO A 131 -22.43 8.26 -14.36
CA PRO A 131 -22.92 9.42 -15.12
C PRO A 131 -24.22 10.03 -14.54
N ASP A 132 -24.94 9.25 -13.74
CA ASP A 132 -26.18 9.58 -13.05
C ASP A 132 -25.98 10.13 -11.63
N ASP A 133 -24.76 10.14 -11.09
CA ASP A 133 -24.46 10.61 -9.73
C ASP A 133 -23.60 11.87 -9.79
N SER A 134 -24.26 13.04 -9.79
CA SER A 134 -23.59 14.34 -9.77
C SER A 134 -22.75 14.58 -8.50
N HIS A 135 -22.99 13.80 -7.45
CA HIS A 135 -22.28 13.87 -6.17
C HIS A 135 -21.22 12.77 -6.00
N ILE A 136 -20.89 12.02 -7.05
CA ILE A 136 -19.91 10.93 -6.98
C ILE A 136 -18.56 11.40 -6.45
N VAL A 137 -18.10 12.58 -6.89
CA VAL A 137 -16.86 13.21 -6.42
C VAL A 137 -17.09 14.69 -6.14
N VAL A 138 -16.87 15.09 -4.89
CA VAL A 138 -17.12 16.46 -4.41
C VAL A 138 -15.87 17.04 -3.75
N LEU A 139 -15.69 18.35 -3.89
CA LEU A 139 -14.62 19.08 -3.20
C LEU A 139 -15.12 19.51 -1.81
N LYS A 140 -14.55 18.93 -0.74
CA LYS A 140 -14.93 19.22 0.65
C LYS A 140 -13.72 19.65 1.45
N HIS A 141 -13.76 20.86 2.01
CA HIS A 141 -12.63 21.47 2.74
C HIS A 141 -11.32 21.47 1.94
N GLY A 142 -11.39 21.79 0.63
CA GLY A 142 -10.22 21.84 -0.26
C GLY A 142 -9.68 20.47 -0.68
N VAL A 143 -10.37 19.38 -0.35
CA VAL A 143 -9.95 18.00 -0.68
C VAL A 143 -11.05 17.29 -1.45
N TRP A 144 -10.70 16.68 -2.58
CA TRP A 144 -11.62 15.87 -3.38
C TRP A 144 -11.96 14.56 -2.68
N ARG A 145 -13.25 14.26 -2.54
CA ARG A 145 -13.75 13.06 -1.85
C ARG A 145 -14.88 12.40 -2.63
N ILE A 146 -14.86 11.08 -2.65
CA ILE A 146 -15.91 10.22 -3.16
C ILE A 146 -17.09 10.27 -2.20
N LYS A 147 -18.27 10.63 -2.72
CA LYS A 147 -19.51 10.90 -1.96
C LYS A 147 -19.31 11.86 -0.77
N GLY A 148 -18.25 12.67 -0.77
CA GLY A 148 -17.89 13.57 0.33
C GLY A 148 -17.28 12.91 1.56
N ILE A 149 -16.92 11.62 1.47
CA ILE A 149 -16.49 10.79 2.60
C ILE A 149 -15.00 10.43 2.51
N ILE A 150 -14.58 9.71 1.46
CA ILE A 150 -13.25 9.08 1.36
C ILE A 150 -12.48 9.59 0.14
N GLN A 151 -11.14 9.56 0.16
CA GLN A 151 -10.31 10.01 -0.97
C GLN A 151 -9.93 8.86 -1.91
N VAL A 152 -9.75 7.65 -1.39
CA VAL A 152 -9.36 6.51 -2.21
C VAL A 152 -10.54 5.98 -3.02
N SER A 153 -10.31 5.61 -4.28
CA SER A 153 -11.32 4.97 -5.15
C SER A 153 -11.29 3.45 -5.10
N ARG A 154 -10.26 2.88 -4.46
CA ARG A 154 -10.11 1.44 -4.29
C ARG A 154 -9.67 1.10 -2.87
N SER A 155 -10.30 0.09 -2.28
CA SER A 155 -9.96 -0.44 -0.95
C SER A 155 -10.42 -1.89 -0.84
N ILE A 156 -9.80 -2.66 0.06
CA ILE A 156 -10.40 -3.88 0.60
C ILE A 156 -11.26 -3.46 1.80
N GLY A 157 -12.47 -4.02 1.94
CA GLY A 157 -13.42 -3.59 2.96
C GLY A 157 -14.24 -2.37 2.55
N ASP A 158 -14.50 -1.42 3.45
CA ASP A 158 -15.43 -0.29 3.21
C ASP A 158 -16.77 -0.77 2.62
N ALA A 159 -17.30 -1.85 3.19
CA ALA A 159 -18.44 -2.58 2.67
C ALA A 159 -19.67 -1.69 2.45
N TYR A 160 -19.87 -0.68 3.31
CA TYR A 160 -20.94 0.31 3.22
C TYR A 160 -20.89 1.19 1.96
N LEU A 161 -19.72 1.29 1.30
CA LEU A 161 -19.52 2.01 0.03
C LEU A 161 -19.59 1.09 -1.20
N LYS A 162 -19.82 -0.20 -0.98
CA LYS A 162 -19.82 -1.22 -2.02
C LYS A 162 -21.16 -1.94 -2.16
N ARG A 163 -21.86 -2.20 -1.05
CA ARG A 163 -23.16 -2.88 -1.07
C ARG A 163 -24.17 -2.12 -0.21
N PRO A 164 -25.37 -1.79 -0.75
CA PRO A 164 -26.42 -1.09 0.01
C PRO A 164 -26.85 -1.82 1.28
N GLU A 165 -26.78 -3.16 1.29
CA GLU A 165 -27.07 -3.99 2.46
C GLU A 165 -26.17 -3.71 3.69
N PHE A 166 -25.05 -3.00 3.50
CA PHE A 166 -24.12 -2.62 4.56
C PHE A 166 -24.16 -1.12 4.89
N SER A 167 -25.13 -0.37 4.36
CA SER A 167 -25.28 1.04 4.67
C SER A 167 -25.48 1.28 6.17
N LEU A 168 -24.85 2.34 6.68
CA LEU A 168 -24.89 2.71 8.09
C LEU A 168 -25.99 3.74 8.35
N ASP A 169 -26.66 3.57 9.48
CA ASP A 169 -27.71 4.47 9.97
C ASP A 169 -27.19 5.92 10.17
N PRO A 170 -28.02 6.96 10.00
CA PRO A 170 -27.63 8.36 10.19
C PRO A 170 -27.02 8.69 11.57
N SER A 171 -27.23 7.86 12.59
CA SER A 171 -26.52 7.95 13.89
C SER A 171 -24.99 7.82 13.78
N PHE A 172 -24.47 7.39 12.62
CA PHE A 172 -23.05 7.39 12.28
C PHE A 172 -22.70 8.50 11.27
N PRO A 173 -22.71 9.79 11.65
CA PRO A 173 -22.63 10.92 10.72
C PRO A 173 -21.37 10.96 9.87
N ARG A 174 -20.27 10.34 10.32
CA ARG A 174 -19.01 10.25 9.58
C ARG A 174 -19.10 9.34 8.34
N PHE A 175 -19.98 8.34 8.39
CA PHE A 175 -20.14 7.31 7.36
C PHE A 175 -21.48 7.38 6.65
N HIS A 176 -22.28 8.40 6.98
CA HIS A 176 -23.60 8.58 6.41
C HIS A 176 -23.51 8.98 4.94
N LEU A 177 -24.25 8.25 4.10
CA LEU A 177 -24.46 8.57 2.70
C LEU A 177 -25.78 9.33 2.58
N ALA A 178 -25.72 10.53 1.98
CA ALA A 178 -26.91 11.37 1.81
C ALA A 178 -27.97 10.74 0.89
N GLU A 179 -27.51 9.92 -0.06
CA GLU A 179 -28.34 9.20 -1.02
C GLU A 179 -27.92 7.73 -1.02
N GLU A 180 -28.89 6.83 -1.22
CA GLU A 180 -28.64 5.40 -1.30
C GLU A 180 -27.77 5.05 -2.52
N LEU A 181 -26.87 4.08 -2.35
CA LEU A 181 -26.00 3.64 -3.42
C LEU A 181 -26.77 2.81 -4.44
N GLN A 182 -26.78 3.28 -5.69
CA GLN A 182 -27.29 2.49 -6.82
C GLN A 182 -26.28 1.43 -7.28
N ARG A 183 -24.99 1.68 -7.05
CA ARG A 183 -23.88 0.81 -7.44
C ARG A 183 -22.66 1.04 -6.52
N PRO A 184 -21.69 0.11 -6.48
CA PRO A 184 -20.46 0.28 -5.71
C PRO A 184 -19.70 1.54 -6.17
N VAL A 185 -19.30 2.40 -5.22
CA VAL A 185 -18.47 3.59 -5.51
C VAL A 185 -16.98 3.35 -5.24
N LEU A 186 -16.64 2.20 -4.65
CA LEU A 186 -15.29 1.71 -4.43
C LEU A 186 -15.10 0.34 -5.07
N SER A 187 -13.90 0.07 -5.56
CA SER A 187 -13.51 -1.27 -6.06
C SER A 187 -12.46 -1.92 -5.16
N ALA A 188 -12.54 -3.24 -4.99
CA ALA A 188 -11.46 -4.05 -4.39
C ALA A 188 -10.52 -4.66 -5.44
N GLU A 189 -10.77 -4.41 -6.72
CA GLU A 189 -9.98 -4.98 -7.82
C GLU A 189 -8.58 -4.34 -7.89
N PRO A 190 -7.50 -5.12 -7.76
CA PRO A 190 -6.16 -4.59 -7.82
C PRO A 190 -5.79 -4.13 -9.23
N CYS A 191 -5.04 -3.04 -9.34
CA CYS A 191 -4.20 -2.80 -10.51
C CYS A 191 -2.92 -3.64 -10.35
N VAL A 192 -2.66 -4.51 -11.32
CA VAL A 192 -1.47 -5.36 -11.34
C VAL A 192 -0.45 -4.80 -12.33
N TYR A 193 0.81 -4.72 -11.90
CA TYR A 193 1.94 -4.30 -12.70
C TYR A 193 3.01 -5.40 -12.68
N THR A 194 3.55 -5.74 -13.85
CA THR A 194 4.55 -6.79 -14.02
C THR A 194 5.78 -6.22 -14.74
N ARG A 195 6.98 -6.53 -14.22
CA ARG A 195 8.26 -6.12 -14.80
C ARG A 195 9.33 -7.18 -14.62
N VAL A 196 10.07 -7.47 -15.68
CA VAL A 196 11.32 -8.24 -15.58
C VAL A 196 12.41 -7.34 -14.99
N LEU A 197 12.98 -7.76 -13.86
CA LEU A 197 14.02 -6.99 -13.18
C LEU A 197 15.29 -6.89 -14.04
N GLN A 198 15.85 -5.69 -14.11
CA GLN A 198 17.06 -5.40 -14.87
C GLN A 198 18.26 -5.24 -13.94
N THR A 199 19.47 -5.41 -14.45
CA THR A 199 20.71 -5.22 -13.66
C THR A 199 20.92 -3.77 -13.17
N SER A 200 20.24 -2.81 -13.81
CA SER A 200 20.19 -1.42 -13.38
C SER A 200 19.29 -1.21 -12.15
N ASP A 201 18.35 -2.12 -11.88
CA ASP A 201 17.37 -2.02 -10.81
C ASP A 201 18.05 -2.33 -9.46
N LYS A 202 17.99 -1.39 -8.51
CA LYS A 202 18.77 -1.47 -7.25
C LYS A 202 17.90 -1.76 -6.03
N PHE A 203 16.71 -1.20 -5.98
CA PHE A 203 15.78 -1.40 -4.87
C PHE A 203 14.37 -0.93 -5.24
N VAL A 204 13.37 -1.45 -4.53
CA VAL A 204 11.98 -0.99 -4.61
C VAL A 204 11.54 -0.50 -3.23
N ILE A 205 10.91 0.68 -3.20
CA ILE A 205 10.30 1.27 -2.02
C ILE A 205 8.79 1.04 -2.11
N PHE A 206 8.22 0.35 -1.13
CA PHE A 206 6.78 0.26 -0.92
C PHE A 206 6.44 1.12 0.29
N ALA A 207 5.51 2.06 0.15
CA ALA A 207 5.09 2.88 1.29
C ALA A 207 3.64 3.34 1.19
N SER A 208 3.06 3.64 2.35
CA SER A 208 1.77 4.32 2.45
C SER A 208 1.87 5.77 1.95
N ASP A 209 0.72 6.32 1.58
CA ASP A 209 0.50 7.73 1.24
C ASP A 209 1.13 8.69 2.27
N GLY A 210 1.10 8.37 3.56
CA GLY A 210 1.75 9.16 4.60
C GLY A 210 3.24 9.47 4.36
N LEU A 211 3.95 8.63 3.60
CA LEU A 211 5.30 8.96 3.10
C LEU A 211 5.23 9.93 1.92
N TRP A 212 4.42 9.59 0.91
CA TRP A 212 4.37 10.24 -0.40
C TRP A 212 3.74 11.64 -0.37
N GLU A 213 2.91 11.95 0.63
CA GLU A 213 2.42 13.31 0.92
C GLU A 213 3.54 14.26 1.37
N GLN A 214 4.64 13.71 1.87
CA GLN A 214 5.74 14.48 2.47
C GLN A 214 6.98 14.55 1.60
N MET A 215 7.16 13.64 0.64
CA MET A 215 8.34 13.62 -0.23
C MET A 215 8.03 13.12 -1.64
N THR A 216 8.81 13.63 -2.60
CA THR A 216 8.73 13.14 -3.97
C THR A 216 9.40 11.77 -4.11
N ASN A 217 9.00 11.03 -5.16
CA ASN A 217 9.60 9.73 -5.51
C ASN A 217 11.14 9.85 -5.62
N GLN A 218 11.63 10.89 -6.30
CA GLN A 218 13.06 11.13 -6.49
C GLN A 218 13.80 11.41 -5.17
N GLN A 219 13.21 12.18 -4.26
CA GLN A 219 13.80 12.43 -2.94
C GLN A 219 13.94 11.13 -2.14
N ALA A 220 12.92 10.26 -2.18
CA ALA A 220 12.93 8.99 -1.46
C ALA A 220 14.03 8.06 -1.99
N VAL A 221 14.13 7.85 -3.31
CA VAL A 221 15.18 6.99 -3.89
C VAL A 221 16.58 7.54 -3.66
N GLU A 222 16.76 8.86 -3.66
CA GLU A 222 18.06 9.46 -3.35
C GLU A 222 18.48 9.23 -1.90
N ILE A 223 17.53 9.30 -0.95
CA ILE A 223 17.80 8.96 0.45
C ILE A 223 18.23 7.51 0.57
N VAL A 224 17.52 6.58 -0.08
CA VAL A 224 17.86 5.15 -0.08
C VAL A 224 19.25 4.91 -0.68
N ASN A 225 19.57 5.57 -1.79
CA ASN A 225 20.84 5.40 -2.49
C ASN A 225 22.04 6.00 -1.74
N LYS A 226 21.87 7.12 -1.04
CA LYS A 226 22.97 7.87 -0.37
C LYS A 226 23.27 7.40 1.07
N HIS A 227 22.52 6.44 1.61
CA HIS A 227 22.63 6.04 3.01
C HIS A 227 22.76 4.51 3.17
N PRO A 228 23.32 4.03 4.30
CA PRO A 228 23.41 2.60 4.59
C PRO A 228 22.06 1.89 4.61
N ARG A 229 22.02 0.62 4.15
CA ARG A 229 20.82 -0.24 4.18
C ARG A 229 20.24 -0.39 5.60
N PRO A 230 21.04 -0.61 6.67
CA PRO A 230 20.51 -0.73 8.03
C PRO A 230 19.79 0.55 8.48
N GLY A 231 18.52 0.40 8.89
CA GLY A 231 17.70 1.52 9.36
C GLY A 231 17.17 2.45 8.27
N ILE A 232 17.25 2.07 6.99
CA ILE A 232 16.86 2.96 5.89
C ILE A 232 15.37 3.33 5.89
N ALA A 233 14.48 2.39 6.20
CA ALA A 233 13.04 2.66 6.33
C ALA A 233 12.76 3.67 7.45
N ARG A 234 13.41 3.52 8.61
CA ARG A 234 13.32 4.48 9.73
C ARG A 234 13.81 5.87 9.32
N ARG A 235 14.84 5.96 8.47
CA ARG A 235 15.35 7.23 7.95
C ARG A 235 14.32 7.93 7.06
N LEU A 236 13.66 7.19 6.16
CA LEU A 236 12.56 7.71 5.34
C LEU A 236 11.41 8.23 6.22
N VAL A 237 10.96 7.43 7.20
CA VAL A 237 9.92 7.86 8.16
C VAL A 237 10.32 9.12 8.93
N ARG A 238 11.54 9.17 9.49
CA ARG A 238 12.03 10.37 10.21
C ARG A 238 12.07 11.58 9.29
N ARG A 239 12.49 11.41 8.03
CA ARG A 239 12.52 12.52 7.06
C ARG A 239 11.12 13.04 6.77
N ALA A 240 10.15 12.15 6.55
CA ALA A 240 8.74 12.50 6.31
C ALA A 240 8.15 13.30 7.47
N ILE A 241 8.28 12.80 8.72
CA ILE A 241 7.82 13.48 9.93
C ILE A 241 8.51 14.85 10.08
N THR A 242 9.79 14.94 9.76
CA THR A 242 10.51 16.23 9.80
C THR A 242 9.94 17.23 8.80
N ILE A 243 9.55 16.79 7.60
CA ILE A 243 8.92 17.66 6.60
C ILE A 243 7.51 18.07 7.07
N ALA A 244 6.72 17.13 7.58
CA ALA A 244 5.39 17.40 8.12
C ALA A 244 5.44 18.41 9.28
N ALA A 245 6.42 18.28 10.20
CA ALA A 245 6.64 19.25 11.27
C ALA A 245 6.94 20.64 10.73
N LYS A 246 7.84 20.75 9.74
CA LYS A 246 8.20 22.04 9.12
C LYS A 246 7.03 22.71 8.41
N LYS A 247 6.13 21.95 7.77
CA LYS A 247 4.90 22.49 7.16
C LYS A 247 3.96 23.16 8.19
N ARG A 248 4.16 22.89 9.49
CA ARG A 248 3.42 23.45 10.61
C ARG A 248 4.30 24.30 11.53
N GLU A 249 5.45 24.75 11.04
CA GLU A 249 6.40 25.60 11.78
C GLU A 249 6.89 24.98 13.11
N MET A 250 6.91 23.64 13.18
CA MET A 250 7.40 22.88 14.33
C MET A 250 8.65 22.09 13.99
N ASN A 251 9.43 21.73 15.01
CA ASN A 251 10.52 20.77 14.85
C ASN A 251 10.04 19.32 15.09
N TYR A 252 10.88 18.36 14.73
CA TYR A 252 10.58 16.93 14.86
C TYR A 252 10.27 16.51 16.30
N ASP A 253 11.01 17.02 17.29
CA ASP A 253 10.88 16.60 18.68
C ASP A 253 9.59 17.12 19.31
N ASP A 254 9.15 18.31 18.94
CA ASP A 254 7.87 18.85 19.37
C ASP A 254 6.70 18.10 18.75
N LEU A 255 6.75 17.79 17.46
CA LEU A 255 5.73 16.97 16.80
C LEU A 255 5.60 15.57 17.41
N LYS A 256 6.73 14.99 17.87
CA LYS A 256 6.72 13.67 18.53
C LYS A 256 6.00 13.68 19.89
N LYS A 257 5.96 14.83 20.56
CA LYS A 257 5.26 15.04 21.85
C LYS A 257 3.75 15.27 21.67
N VAL A 258 3.29 15.63 20.46
CA VAL A 258 1.87 15.83 20.16
C VAL A 258 1.10 14.52 20.40
N GLU A 259 -0.05 14.62 21.08
CA GLU A 259 -0.91 13.48 21.39
C GLU A 259 -1.44 12.76 20.14
N ARG A 260 -1.69 11.45 20.26
CA ARG A 260 -2.04 10.59 19.12
C ARG A 260 -3.26 11.09 18.33
N GLY A 261 -4.29 11.62 19.00
CA GLY A 261 -5.50 12.13 18.34
C GLY A 261 -5.24 13.39 17.52
N VAL A 262 -4.40 14.29 18.05
CA VAL A 262 -4.08 15.57 17.40
C VAL A 262 -3.00 15.38 16.31
N ARG A 263 -2.12 14.39 16.46
CA ARG A 263 -1.03 14.12 15.51
C ARG A 263 -1.50 13.90 14.07
N ARG A 264 -2.71 13.36 13.89
CA ARG A 264 -3.31 13.13 12.57
C ARG A 264 -3.58 14.43 11.78
N PHE A 265 -3.63 15.59 12.43
CA PHE A 265 -3.71 16.89 11.75
C PHE A 265 -2.37 17.35 11.14
N PHE A 266 -1.27 16.68 11.50
CA PHE A 266 0.08 16.98 11.03
C PHE A 266 0.54 16.02 9.94
N HIS A 267 0.30 14.72 10.11
CA HIS A 267 0.62 13.69 9.13
C HIS A 267 -0.23 12.42 9.36
N ASP A 268 -0.41 11.62 8.31
CA ASP A 268 -1.02 10.29 8.44
C ASP A 268 -0.02 9.23 8.93
N ASP A 269 -0.49 8.01 9.18
CA ASP A 269 0.36 6.87 9.50
C ASP A 269 1.34 6.57 8.36
N ILE A 270 2.61 6.37 8.71
CA ILE A 270 3.69 6.16 7.75
C ILE A 270 4.25 4.76 7.89
N THR A 271 4.03 3.94 6.87
CA THR A 271 4.61 2.60 6.73
C THR A 271 5.55 2.58 5.54
N VAL A 272 6.78 2.08 5.73
CA VAL A 272 7.81 2.03 4.68
C VAL A 272 8.50 0.68 4.69
N VAL A 273 8.62 0.11 3.50
CA VAL A 273 9.37 -1.10 3.20
C VAL A 273 10.34 -0.79 2.07
N VAL A 274 11.61 -1.18 2.23
CA VAL A 274 12.60 -1.10 1.16
C VAL A 274 13.11 -2.52 0.90
N ILE A 275 13.06 -2.94 -0.36
CA ILE A 275 13.57 -4.23 -0.84
C ILE A 275 14.78 -3.91 -1.73
N PHE A 276 15.97 -4.31 -1.31
CA PHE A 276 17.17 -4.20 -2.13
C PHE A 276 17.25 -5.39 -3.07
N ILE A 277 17.50 -5.13 -4.34
CA ILE A 277 17.66 -6.16 -5.37
C ILE A 277 19.15 -6.48 -5.46
N ASP A 278 19.49 -7.70 -5.07
CA ASP A 278 20.84 -8.20 -5.23
C ASP A 278 21.00 -8.82 -6.61
N ASN A 279 21.59 -8.07 -7.53
CA ASN A 279 21.75 -8.49 -8.91
C ASN A 279 22.73 -9.66 -9.06
N GLU A 280 23.60 -9.88 -8.08
CA GLU A 280 24.52 -11.04 -8.09
C GLU A 280 23.75 -12.34 -7.85
N LEU A 281 22.71 -12.31 -7.00
CA LEU A 281 21.86 -13.46 -6.72
C LEU A 281 20.88 -13.78 -7.87
N LEU A 282 20.53 -12.80 -8.71
CA LEU A 282 19.75 -13.04 -9.92
C LEU A 282 20.49 -13.93 -10.95
N MET A 283 21.81 -14.03 -10.85
CA MET A 283 22.68 -14.79 -11.76
C MET A 283 23.08 -16.17 -11.22
N VAL A 284 22.69 -16.51 -9.99
CA VAL A 284 23.10 -17.76 -9.32
C VAL A 284 21.91 -18.70 -9.21
N GLU A 285 21.97 -19.86 -9.89
CA GLU A 285 20.87 -20.84 -9.99
C GLU A 285 20.43 -21.48 -8.65
N LYS A 286 21.16 -21.28 -7.54
CA LYS A 286 20.94 -21.93 -6.23
C LYS A 286 21.27 -21.04 -5.02
N ALA A 287 20.86 -19.78 -5.01
CA ALA A 287 20.94 -18.99 -3.78
C ALA A 287 19.91 -19.49 -2.76
N THR A 288 20.35 -20.00 -1.61
CA THR A 288 19.48 -20.23 -0.44
C THR A 288 19.26 -18.92 0.28
N VAL A 289 18.09 -18.34 0.14
CA VAL A 289 17.67 -17.17 0.92
C VAL A 289 16.78 -17.65 2.07
N PRO A 290 17.04 -17.24 3.33
CA PRO A 290 16.19 -17.64 4.44
C PRO A 290 14.76 -17.11 4.25
N GLU A 291 13.77 -17.99 4.45
CA GLU A 291 12.36 -17.61 4.45
C GLU A 291 12.11 -16.64 5.61
N LEU A 292 11.85 -15.38 5.29
CA LEU A 292 11.68 -14.32 6.28
C LEU A 292 10.29 -13.69 6.14
N SER A 293 9.31 -14.24 6.87
CA SER A 293 8.01 -13.59 7.06
C SER A 293 8.12 -12.52 8.15
N ILE A 294 7.98 -11.24 7.77
CA ILE A 294 8.07 -10.10 8.70
C ILE A 294 6.68 -9.49 8.87
N LYS A 295 6.12 -9.59 10.08
CA LYS A 295 4.90 -8.87 10.47
C LYS A 295 5.25 -7.47 10.98
N GLY A 296 4.63 -6.43 10.41
CA GLY A 296 4.78 -5.05 10.88
C GLY A 296 4.35 -4.89 12.35
N PHE A 297 5.17 -4.21 13.15
CA PHE A 297 4.91 -3.88 14.55
C PHE A 297 4.60 -2.39 14.70
N SER A 298 3.63 -2.02 15.54
CA SER A 298 3.42 -0.63 15.93
C SER A 298 4.28 -0.29 17.16
N HIS A 299 4.88 0.90 17.16
CA HIS A 299 5.50 1.56 18.31
C HIS A 299 6.82 1.05 18.91
N THR A 300 7.88 0.84 18.11
CA THR A 300 9.25 0.93 18.69
C THR A 300 10.23 1.64 17.76
N VAL A 301 10.80 2.75 18.25
CA VAL A 301 12.08 3.27 17.78
C VAL A 301 13.17 2.55 18.58
N GLY A 302 13.49 1.31 18.18
CA GLY A 302 14.54 0.50 18.80
C GLY A 302 15.18 -0.41 17.75
N PRO A 303 16.41 -0.92 17.96
CA PRO A 303 16.93 -2.01 17.15
C PRO A 303 15.98 -3.20 17.30
N SER A 304 15.62 -3.81 16.18
CA SER A 304 14.69 -4.94 16.21
C SER A 304 15.30 -6.06 17.06
N LYS A 305 14.64 -6.42 18.16
CA LYS A 305 14.95 -7.63 18.91
C LYS A 305 14.24 -8.80 18.23
N PHE A 306 14.80 -9.29 17.12
CA PHE A 306 14.34 -10.52 16.49
C PHE A 306 15.11 -11.69 17.10
N SER A 307 14.44 -12.50 17.92
CA SER A 307 14.88 -13.87 18.20
C SER A 307 14.30 -14.77 17.11
N ILE A 308 15.20 -15.42 16.38
CA ILE A 308 14.92 -16.48 15.43
C ILE A 308 14.19 -17.59 16.21
N PHE A 309 12.93 -17.89 15.88
CA PHE A 309 12.33 -19.15 16.29
C PHE A 309 12.85 -20.22 15.33
N LEU A 310 13.96 -20.84 15.72
CA LEU A 310 14.37 -22.14 15.23
C LEU A 310 13.72 -23.18 16.12
N SER A 311 12.69 -23.85 15.60
CA SER A 311 12.36 -25.27 15.85
C SER A 311 11.17 -25.65 14.99
#